data_AF-A0A958L122-F1
#
_entry.id   AF-A0A958L122-F1
#
_cell.length_a   1.000
_cell.length_b   1.000
_cell.length_c   1.000
_cell.angle_alpha   90.00
_cell.angle_beta   90.00
_cell.angle_gamma   90.00
#
_symmetry.space_group_name_H-M   'P 1'
#
loop_
_entity.id
_entity.type
_entity.pdbx_description
1 polymer ?
#
loop_
_entity_poly.entity_id
_entity_poly.type
_entity_poly.pdbx_seq_one_letter_code
_entity_poly.pdbx_strand_id
1 'polypeptide(L)'
;GYGYEGEALFRTKFLVPEDAPLGSSIKLSAKATYLMCSAKLCVPGRKLMSFELPVSAQTVPADSGEFERWTERFPTEMNSNEKSVSSSGGFSSPDANKGSLMVSFSWVEGRPSDRFQIFAAVPDRTILLKEVSRLVSEKGLEVEYEITRNPSTKRQTQELEIVLVPLDGPKQGRGFVTSVPLPS
;
A
#
# COMPACT_ATOMS: atom_id res chain seq x y z
N GLY A 1 -2.77 8.55 -10.79
CA GLY A 1 -2.53 7.22 -10.19
C GLY A 1 -1.15 7.20 -9.58
N TYR A 2 -0.87 6.23 -8.73
CA TYR A 2 0.42 6.10 -8.04
C TYR A 2 1.33 5.12 -8.77
N GLY A 3 2.64 5.34 -8.68
CA GLY A 3 3.64 4.52 -9.35
C GLY A 3 5.02 4.69 -8.72
N TYR A 4 5.97 3.95 -9.25
CA TYR A 4 7.37 3.98 -8.83
C TYR A 4 8.21 4.64 -9.93
N GLU A 5 9.26 5.35 -9.53
CA GLU A 5 10.28 5.92 -10.42
C GLU A 5 11.65 5.35 -10.07
N GLY A 6 12.49 5.14 -11.10
CA GLY A 6 13.80 4.51 -10.94
C GLY A 6 13.67 3.00 -10.72
N GLU A 7 14.17 2.52 -9.59
CA GLU A 7 14.23 1.10 -9.26
C GLU A 7 13.23 0.74 -8.16
N ALA A 8 12.46 -0.34 -8.39
CA ALA A 8 11.51 -0.88 -7.43
C ALA A 8 11.67 -2.40 -7.32
N LEU A 9 11.64 -2.91 -6.08
CA LEU A 9 11.67 -4.33 -5.80
C LEU A 9 10.31 -4.78 -5.23
N PHE A 10 9.70 -5.76 -5.90
CA PHE A 10 8.46 -6.38 -5.46
C PHE A 10 8.77 -7.72 -4.79
N ARG A 11 8.37 -7.84 -3.53
CA ARG A 11 8.53 -9.09 -2.77
C ARG A 11 7.29 -9.95 -2.93
N THR A 12 7.50 -11.25 -3.05
CA THR A 12 6.45 -12.25 -2.92
C THR A 12 6.87 -13.30 -1.90
N LYS A 13 5.91 -13.80 -1.13
CA LYS A 13 6.13 -14.95 -0.25
C LYS A 13 5.73 -16.20 -1.01
N PHE A 14 6.62 -17.18 -1.04
CA PHE A 14 6.35 -18.49 -1.59
C PHE A 14 6.48 -19.51 -0.46
N LEU A 15 5.46 -20.36 -0.30
CA LEU A 15 5.49 -21.47 0.64
C LEU A 15 5.87 -22.73 -0.14
N VAL A 16 6.90 -23.43 0.34
CA VAL A 16 7.31 -24.71 -0.24
C VAL A 16 6.25 -25.77 0.11
N PRO A 17 5.77 -26.57 -0.85
CA PRO A 17 4.87 -27.69 -0.57
C PRO A 17 5.49 -28.67 0.44
N GLU A 18 4.70 -29.18 1.37
CA GLU A 18 5.20 -30.08 2.43
C GLU A 18 5.78 -31.40 1.88
N ASP A 19 5.31 -31.83 0.71
CA ASP A 19 5.72 -33.06 0.02
C ASP A 19 6.86 -32.84 -0.99
N ALA A 20 7.45 -31.63 -1.04
CA ALA A 20 8.57 -31.33 -1.92
C ALA A 20 9.79 -32.23 -1.61
N PRO A 21 10.26 -33.07 -2.56
CA PRO A 21 11.35 -34.00 -2.28
C PRO A 21 12.66 -33.26 -1.98
N LEU A 22 13.32 -33.59 -0.88
CA LEU A 22 14.64 -33.06 -0.55
C LEU A 22 15.65 -33.38 -1.66
N GLY A 23 16.52 -32.42 -1.99
CA GLY A 23 17.50 -32.54 -3.06
C GLY A 23 16.92 -32.40 -4.47
N SER A 24 15.59 -32.26 -4.61
CA SER A 24 14.98 -31.86 -5.88
C SER A 24 15.14 -30.37 -6.14
N SER A 25 14.72 -29.92 -7.32
CA SER A 25 14.62 -28.50 -7.67
C SER A 25 13.19 -28.17 -8.06
N ILE A 26 12.69 -27.06 -7.52
CA ILE A 26 11.39 -26.50 -7.89
C ILE A 26 11.63 -25.38 -8.90
N LYS A 27 10.99 -25.49 -10.06
CA LYS A 27 10.95 -24.42 -11.04
C LYS A 27 9.87 -23.41 -10.68
N LEU A 28 10.27 -22.21 -10.30
CA LEU A 28 9.37 -21.08 -10.16
C LEU A 28 9.26 -20.34 -11.49
N SER A 29 8.02 -20.11 -11.92
CA SER A 29 7.73 -19.38 -13.14
C SER A 29 6.74 -18.27 -12.83
N ALA A 30 7.04 -17.06 -13.29
CA ALA A 30 6.21 -15.89 -13.07
C ALA A 30 5.98 -15.14 -14.38
N LYS A 31 4.75 -14.67 -14.58
CA LYS A 31 4.39 -13.74 -15.63
C LYS A 31 4.13 -12.38 -14.99
N ALA A 32 5.06 -11.46 -15.15
CA ALA A 32 4.86 -10.07 -14.75
C ALA A 32 4.16 -9.31 -15.88
N THR A 33 3.09 -8.60 -15.52
CA THR A 33 2.41 -7.63 -16.38
C THR A 33 2.38 -6.29 -15.66
N TYR A 34 2.83 -5.23 -16.32
CA TYR A 34 2.98 -3.91 -15.70
C TYR A 34 2.64 -2.80 -16.69
N LEU A 35 2.47 -1.58 -16.18
CA LEU A 35 2.28 -0.37 -16.99
C LEU A 35 3.46 0.57 -16.74
N MET A 36 4.14 0.97 -17.81
CA MET A 36 5.12 2.05 -17.77
C MET A 36 4.45 3.33 -18.26
N CYS A 37 4.35 4.33 -17.39
CA CYS A 37 3.63 5.56 -17.69
C CYS A 37 4.58 6.76 -17.80
N SER A 38 4.37 7.56 -18.84
CA SER A 38 4.80 8.96 -18.91
C SER A 38 3.63 9.86 -18.49
N ALA A 39 3.85 11.18 -18.49
CA ALA A 39 2.79 12.15 -18.20
C ALA A 39 1.56 12.04 -19.12
N LYS A 40 1.70 11.46 -20.32
CA LYS A 40 0.65 11.45 -21.35
C LYS A 40 0.22 10.07 -21.81
N LEU A 41 1.03 9.04 -21.59
CA LEU A 41 0.82 7.71 -22.15
C LEU A 41 1.30 6.62 -21.20
N CYS A 42 0.51 5.56 -21.07
CA CYS A 42 0.90 4.32 -20.39
C CYS A 42 1.04 3.18 -21.41
N VAL A 43 2.18 2.50 -21.38
CA VAL A 43 2.48 1.36 -22.26
C VAL A 43 2.48 0.08 -21.43
N PRO A 44 1.72 -0.95 -21.82
CA PRO A 44 1.75 -2.25 -21.15
C PRO A 44 3.04 -3.01 -21.45
N GLY A 45 3.73 -3.42 -20.39
CA GLY A 45 4.88 -4.31 -20.44
C GLY A 45 4.53 -5.71 -19.96
N ARG A 46 5.26 -6.71 -20.46
CA ARG A 46 5.14 -8.12 -20.06
C ARG A 46 6.52 -8.75 -19.97
N LYS A 47 6.74 -9.55 -18.94
CA LYS A 47 7.97 -10.34 -18.79
C LYS A 47 7.63 -11.73 -18.27
N LEU A 48 8.19 -12.74 -18.93
CA LEU A 48 8.23 -14.11 -18.40
C LEU A 48 9.56 -14.28 -17.68
N MET A 49 9.49 -14.80 -16.47
CA MET A 49 10.64 -15.06 -15.61
C MET A 49 10.56 -16.51 -15.15
N SER A 50 11.68 -17.19 -15.11
CA SER A 50 11.77 -18.51 -14.53
C SER A 50 13.12 -18.68 -13.87
N PHE A 51 13.10 -19.32 -12.71
CA PHE A 51 14.30 -19.66 -11.95
C PHE A 51 14.06 -20.99 -11.23
N GLU A 52 15.13 -21.71 -10.96
CA GLU A 52 15.09 -22.99 -10.26
C GLU A 52 15.63 -22.78 -8.84
N LEU A 53 14.90 -23.27 -7.85
CA LEU A 53 15.30 -23.26 -6.46
C LEU A 53 15.53 -24.70 -5.97
N PRO A 54 16.68 -24.99 -5.33
CA PRO A 54 16.88 -26.29 -4.70
C PRO A 54 16.00 -26.44 -3.46
N VAL A 55 15.46 -27.64 -3.26
CA VAL A 55 14.74 -28.02 -2.04
C VAL A 55 15.74 -28.58 -1.03
N SER A 56 15.89 -27.89 0.09
CA SER A 56 16.85 -28.24 1.14
C SER A 56 16.15 -28.44 2.48
N ALA A 57 16.70 -29.33 3.31
CA ALA A 57 16.25 -29.51 4.69
C ALA A 57 16.60 -28.32 5.60
N GLN A 58 17.53 -27.46 5.15
CA GLN A 58 17.95 -26.26 5.87
C GLN A 58 17.70 -25.02 5.02
N THR A 59 17.11 -24.00 5.65
CA THR A 59 16.96 -22.68 5.05
C THR A 59 18.25 -21.89 5.26
N VAL A 60 18.99 -21.64 4.18
CA VAL A 60 20.14 -20.72 4.19
C VAL A 60 19.72 -19.46 3.43
N PRO A 61 19.67 -18.29 4.09
CA PRO A 61 19.37 -17.04 3.41
C PRO A 61 20.40 -16.76 2.30
N ALA A 62 19.91 -16.52 1.08
CA ALA A 62 20.69 -15.95 0.00
C ALA A 62 20.41 -14.45 -0.09
N ASP A 63 21.41 -13.66 -0.50
CA ASP A 63 21.28 -12.22 -0.77
C ASP A 63 20.65 -11.41 0.37
N SER A 64 20.91 -11.80 1.63
CA SER A 64 20.27 -11.20 2.81
C SER A 64 20.43 -9.69 2.87
N GLY A 65 21.61 -9.16 2.51
CA GLY A 65 21.86 -7.72 2.49
C GLY A 65 21.01 -6.95 1.47
N GLU A 66 20.69 -7.56 0.33
CA GLU A 66 19.79 -6.94 -0.66
C GLU A 66 18.34 -6.96 -0.16
N PHE A 67 17.90 -8.09 0.39
CA PHE A 67 16.58 -8.20 1.01
C PHE A 67 16.40 -7.24 2.19
N GLU A 68 17.40 -7.08 3.05
CA GLU A 68 17.40 -6.15 4.17
C GLU A 68 17.29 -4.70 3.68
N ARG A 69 18.18 -4.29 2.77
CA ARG A 69 18.18 -2.96 2.15
C ARG A 69 16.81 -2.58 1.56
N TRP A 70 16.15 -3.51 0.87
CA TRP A 70 14.83 -3.25 0.31
C TRP A 70 13.72 -3.32 1.35
N THR A 71 13.84 -4.19 2.36
CA THR A 71 12.87 -4.30 3.46
C THR A 71 12.80 -3.05 4.32
N GLU A 72 13.93 -2.36 4.51
CA GLU A 72 13.95 -1.07 5.23
C GLU A 72 13.12 0.02 4.55
N ARG A 73 12.87 -0.10 3.24
CA ARG A 73 12.04 0.83 2.47
C ARG A 73 10.55 0.50 2.51
N PHE A 74 10.18 -0.67 3.03
CA PHE A 74 8.77 -1.05 3.13
C PHE A 74 8.08 -0.23 4.22
N PRO A 75 6.81 0.16 3.99
CA PRO A 75 6.00 0.73 5.06
C PRO A 75 5.92 -0.23 6.24
N THR A 76 5.97 0.31 7.45
CA THR A 76 5.73 -0.45 8.69
C THR A 76 4.33 -0.22 9.18
N GLU A 77 3.76 -1.21 9.87
CA GLU A 77 2.51 -1.02 10.58
C GLU A 77 2.58 0.18 11.52
N MET A 78 1.51 0.95 11.52
CA MET A 78 1.36 2.07 12.43
C MET A 78 1.00 1.55 13.82
N ASN A 79 1.85 1.81 14.82
CA ASN A 79 1.58 1.39 16.20
C ASN A 79 0.37 2.16 16.76
N SER A 80 -0.69 1.43 17.11
CA SER A 80 -1.95 1.98 17.64
C SER A 80 -1.81 2.62 19.03
N ASN A 81 -0.75 2.30 19.79
CA ASN A 81 -0.51 2.90 21.09
C ASN A 81 0.06 4.32 21.00
N GLU A 82 0.59 4.70 19.84
CA GLU A 82 1.24 5.99 19.63
C GLU A 82 0.37 6.95 18.82
N LYS A 83 -0.70 6.46 18.19
CA LYS A 83 -1.48 7.17 17.17
C LYS A 83 -2.92 6.67 17.13
N SER A 84 -3.87 7.52 16.75
CA SER A 84 -5.23 7.09 16.41
C SER A 84 -5.60 7.54 15.01
N VAL A 85 -6.33 6.69 14.30
CA VAL A 85 -6.82 6.96 12.94
C VAL A 85 -8.32 6.72 12.93
N SER A 86 -9.06 7.67 12.38
CA SER A 86 -10.51 7.60 12.26
C SER A 86 -10.96 8.10 10.90
N SER A 87 -12.09 7.60 10.44
CA SER A 87 -12.80 8.14 9.28
C SER A 87 -14.18 8.63 9.67
N SER A 88 -14.71 9.57 8.89
CA SER A 88 -16.10 10.00 8.95
C SER A 88 -16.57 10.45 7.58
N GLY A 89 -17.88 10.64 7.41
CA GLY A 89 -18.48 10.97 6.12
C GLY A 89 -19.19 9.75 5.52
N GLY A 90 -19.24 9.68 4.20
CA GLY A 90 -19.92 8.62 3.47
C GLY A 90 -20.57 9.11 2.18
N PHE A 91 -21.37 8.23 1.57
CA PHE A 91 -22.15 8.59 0.39
C PHE A 91 -23.35 9.45 0.80
N SER A 92 -23.59 10.52 0.04
CA SER A 92 -24.63 11.51 0.36
C SER A 92 -25.74 11.48 -0.69
N SER A 93 -26.99 11.46 -0.25
CA SER A 93 -28.15 11.72 -1.13
C SER A 93 -28.11 13.19 -1.62
N PRO A 94 -28.39 13.51 -2.90
CA PRO A 94 -29.13 12.72 -3.90
C PRO A 94 -28.30 11.84 -4.84
N ASP A 95 -26.97 12.01 -4.88
CA ASP A 95 -26.10 11.18 -5.73
C ASP A 95 -25.55 10.01 -4.89
N ALA A 96 -26.32 8.92 -4.81
CA ALA A 96 -25.94 7.72 -4.04
C ALA A 96 -24.59 7.09 -4.46
N ASN A 97 -24.02 7.52 -5.58
CA ASN A 97 -22.72 7.08 -6.07
C ASN A 97 -21.57 8.02 -5.68
N LYS A 98 -21.84 9.21 -5.12
CA LYS A 98 -20.83 10.17 -4.70
C LYS A 98 -20.94 10.52 -3.22
N GLY A 99 -19.81 10.88 -2.63
CA GLY A 99 -19.72 11.25 -1.23
C GLY A 99 -18.45 12.00 -0.90
N SER A 100 -18.32 12.33 0.39
CA SER A 100 -17.08 12.85 0.96
C SER A 100 -16.66 11.95 2.12
N LEU A 101 -15.36 11.68 2.21
CA LEU A 101 -14.72 10.90 3.26
C LEU A 101 -13.64 11.75 3.90
N MET A 102 -13.78 12.03 5.19
CA MET A 102 -12.74 12.66 5.99
C MET A 102 -11.95 11.56 6.72
N VAL A 103 -10.63 11.58 6.60
CA VAL A 103 -9.73 10.72 7.37
C VAL A 103 -8.87 11.60 8.27
N SER A 104 -8.90 11.33 9.57
CA SER A 104 -8.16 12.07 10.58
C SER A 104 -7.13 11.16 11.24
N PHE A 105 -5.90 11.66 11.33
CA PHE A 105 -4.78 11.05 12.02
C PHE A 105 -4.40 11.92 13.20
N SER A 106 -4.28 11.36 14.39
CA SER A 106 -3.75 12.05 15.56
C SER A 106 -2.61 11.27 16.20
N TRP A 107 -1.76 11.98 16.93
CA TRP A 107 -0.53 11.44 17.51
C TRP A 107 -0.53 11.66 19.02
N VAL A 108 -0.16 10.61 19.77
CA VAL A 108 -0.07 10.64 21.23
C VAL A 108 1.19 11.38 21.67
N GLU A 109 2.32 11.07 21.04
CA GLU A 109 3.60 11.76 21.26
C GLU A 109 4.17 12.20 19.91
N GLY A 110 4.49 13.50 19.82
CA GLY A 110 5.30 14.10 18.75
C GLY A 110 4.89 13.74 17.31
N ARG A 111 4.34 14.71 16.58
CA ARG A 111 4.08 14.50 15.15
C ARG A 111 5.38 14.07 14.44
N PRO A 112 5.37 12.98 13.63
CA PRO A 112 6.60 12.44 13.05
C PRO A 112 7.18 13.32 11.93
N SER A 113 6.36 14.19 11.35
CA SER A 113 6.74 15.06 10.24
C SER A 113 5.71 16.17 10.04
N ASP A 114 6.14 17.30 9.51
CA ASP A 114 5.25 18.41 9.18
C ASP A 114 4.68 18.29 7.77
N ARG A 115 5.24 17.36 6.98
CA ARG A 115 4.91 17.17 5.56
C ARG A 115 4.76 15.68 5.26
N PHE A 116 3.59 15.29 4.78
CA PHE A 116 3.32 13.90 4.43
C PHE A 116 3.02 13.76 2.94
N GLN A 117 3.50 12.67 2.35
CA GLN A 117 2.90 12.09 1.17
C GLN A 117 1.92 10.99 1.59
N ILE A 118 0.79 10.90 0.89
CA ILE A 118 -0.32 10.03 1.27
C ILE A 118 -0.70 9.21 0.05
N PHE A 119 -0.81 7.91 0.24
CA PHE A 119 -1.25 6.97 -0.77
C PHE A 119 -2.40 6.17 -0.18
N ALA A 120 -3.62 6.53 -0.56
CA ALA A 120 -4.83 5.86 -0.14
C ALA A 120 -5.36 4.97 -1.27
N ALA A 121 -5.75 3.73 -0.94
CA ALA A 121 -6.26 2.77 -1.90
C ALA A 121 -7.37 1.91 -1.28
N VAL A 122 -8.41 1.65 -2.07
CA VAL A 122 -9.39 0.61 -1.78
C VAL A 122 -8.97 -0.65 -2.53
N PRO A 123 -8.56 -1.74 -1.86
CA PRO A 123 -7.93 -2.89 -2.50
C PRO A 123 -8.72 -3.49 -3.66
N ASP A 124 -10.04 -3.59 -3.52
CA ASP A 124 -10.93 -4.14 -4.55
C ASP A 124 -11.44 -3.12 -5.57
N ARG A 125 -10.99 -1.85 -5.45
CA ARG A 125 -11.35 -0.72 -6.33
C ARG A 125 -12.85 -0.45 -6.43
N THR A 126 -13.60 -0.80 -5.38
CA THR A 126 -15.04 -0.54 -5.29
C THR A 126 -15.38 0.93 -5.14
N ILE A 127 -14.43 1.71 -4.64
CA ILE A 127 -14.55 3.15 -4.48
C ILE A 127 -13.33 3.80 -5.14
N LEU A 128 -13.61 4.80 -5.97
CA LEU A 128 -12.62 5.71 -6.51
C LEU A 128 -12.44 6.86 -5.52
N LEU A 129 -11.21 7.15 -5.18
CA LEU A 129 -10.84 8.23 -4.27
C LEU A 129 -10.19 9.34 -5.06
N LYS A 130 -10.56 10.58 -4.75
CA LYS A 130 -9.87 11.77 -5.21
C LYS A 130 -9.67 12.69 -4.02
N GLU A 131 -8.43 12.93 -3.66
CA GLU A 131 -8.11 13.87 -2.60
C GLU A 131 -8.58 15.27 -3.00
N VAL A 132 -9.34 15.90 -2.11
CA VAL A 132 -9.90 17.26 -2.26
C VAL A 132 -9.03 18.26 -1.51
N SER A 133 -8.74 17.95 -0.25
CA SER A 133 -8.01 18.85 0.64
C SER A 133 -7.24 18.06 1.69
N ARG A 134 -6.21 18.70 2.24
CA ARG A 134 -5.49 18.19 3.41
C ARG A 134 -5.14 19.34 4.34
N LEU A 135 -5.18 19.07 5.64
CA LEU A 135 -4.80 19.99 6.68
C LEU A 135 -3.84 19.30 7.65
N VAL A 136 -2.65 19.88 7.81
CA VAL A 136 -1.71 19.43 8.84
C VAL A 136 -1.72 20.46 9.96
N SER A 137 -2.02 20.03 11.18
CA SER A 137 -2.08 20.88 12.38
C SER A 137 -1.30 20.25 13.52
N GLU A 138 -1.19 20.95 14.64
CA GLU A 138 -0.63 20.39 15.88
C GLU A 138 -1.44 19.18 16.38
N LYS A 139 -2.75 19.16 16.10
CA LYS A 139 -3.65 18.10 16.55
C LYS A 139 -3.58 16.84 15.70
N GLY A 140 -3.07 16.94 14.47
CA GLY A 140 -3.22 15.85 13.52
C GLY A 140 -3.01 16.21 12.06
N LEU A 141 -3.26 15.22 11.21
CA LEU A 141 -3.43 15.35 9.77
C LEU A 141 -4.86 14.98 9.44
N GLU A 142 -5.55 15.83 8.70
CA GLU A 142 -6.87 15.58 8.15
C GLU A 142 -6.78 15.57 6.64
N VAL A 143 -7.46 14.60 6.01
CA VAL A 143 -7.48 14.44 4.56
C VAL A 143 -8.91 14.21 4.13
N GLU A 144 -9.37 15.06 3.22
CA GLU A 144 -10.69 14.95 2.62
C GLU A 144 -10.58 14.29 1.24
N TYR A 145 -11.39 13.26 1.02
CA TYR A 145 -11.54 12.59 -0.26
C TYR A 145 -12.95 12.75 -0.80
N GLU A 146 -13.06 13.11 -2.07
CA GLU A 146 -14.25 12.84 -2.87
C GLU A 146 -14.24 11.35 -3.19
N ILE A 147 -15.33 10.66 -2.84
CA ILE A 147 -15.49 9.22 -3.07
C ILE A 147 -16.54 8.96 -4.14
N THR A 148 -16.28 8.02 -5.04
CA THR A 148 -17.24 7.60 -6.07
C THR A 148 -17.35 6.08 -6.13
N ARG A 149 -18.56 5.53 -6.09
CA ARG A 149 -18.77 4.08 -6.27
C ARG A 149 -18.35 3.65 -7.68
N ASN A 150 -17.61 2.56 -7.75
CA ASN A 150 -17.30 1.90 -9.00
C ASN A 150 -18.41 0.89 -9.33
N PRO A 151 -19.22 1.11 -10.39
CA PRO A 151 -20.33 0.21 -10.72
C PRO A 151 -19.87 -1.17 -11.23
N SER A 152 -18.58 -1.32 -11.58
CA SER A 152 -18.04 -2.59 -12.11
C SER A 152 -17.73 -3.63 -11.03
N THR A 153 -17.89 -3.33 -9.75
CA THR A 153 -17.49 -4.19 -8.64
C THR A 153 -18.70 -4.68 -7.82
N LYS A 154 -18.71 -5.97 -7.46
CA LYS A 154 -19.84 -6.62 -6.76
C LYS A 154 -19.68 -6.75 -5.24
N ARG A 155 -18.46 -6.67 -4.71
CA ARG A 155 -18.20 -6.65 -3.26
C ARG A 155 -18.16 -5.20 -2.79
N GLN A 156 -18.36 -4.96 -1.51
CA GLN A 156 -18.08 -3.66 -0.90
C GLN A 156 -16.99 -3.90 0.12
N THR A 157 -15.81 -3.34 -0.12
CA THR A 157 -14.77 -3.27 0.90
C THR A 157 -15.20 -2.29 1.98
N GLN A 158 -14.91 -2.64 3.23
CA GLN A 158 -15.23 -1.83 4.41
C GLN A 158 -14.01 -1.09 4.94
N GLU A 159 -12.87 -1.14 4.26
CA GLU A 159 -11.62 -0.55 4.72
C GLU A 159 -10.85 0.18 3.62
N LEU A 160 -10.23 1.27 4.01
CA LEU A 160 -9.31 2.05 3.22
C LEU A 160 -7.89 1.75 3.70
N GLU A 161 -7.04 1.22 2.83
CA GLU A 161 -5.62 1.09 3.12
C GLU A 161 -4.91 2.42 2.82
N ILE A 162 -4.12 2.90 3.77
CA ILE A 162 -3.38 4.16 3.64
C ILE A 162 -1.92 3.92 3.96
N VAL A 163 -1.05 4.35 3.04
CA VAL A 163 0.37 4.54 3.29
C VAL A 163 0.65 6.03 3.50
N LEU A 164 1.16 6.38 4.68
CA LEU A 164 1.61 7.71 5.04
C LEU A 164 3.13 7.76 5.03
N VAL A 165 3.73 8.64 4.23
CA VAL A 165 5.18 8.79 4.11
C VAL A 165 5.62 10.16 4.65
N PRO A 166 6.33 10.20 5.78
CA PRO A 166 7.00 11.41 6.27
C PRO A 166 8.02 11.92 5.25
N LEU A 167 7.95 13.21 4.93
CA LEU A 167 8.88 13.87 4.00
C LEU A 167 10.00 14.63 4.72
N ASP A 168 9.95 14.71 6.05
CA ASP A 168 10.97 15.23 6.93
C ASP A 168 10.95 14.50 8.29
N GLY A 169 11.86 14.87 9.18
CA GLY A 169 11.97 14.29 10.52
C GLY A 169 12.74 12.95 10.57
N PRO A 170 12.85 12.34 11.76
CA PRO A 170 13.70 11.17 12.00
C PRO A 170 13.21 9.89 11.33
N LYS A 171 11.95 9.86 10.86
CA LYS A 171 11.34 8.72 10.15
C LYS A 171 11.13 9.02 8.66
N GLN A 172 11.87 9.98 8.11
CA GLN A 172 11.77 10.36 6.69
C GLN A 172 11.96 9.16 5.76
N GLY A 173 11.14 9.08 4.72
CA GLY A 173 11.29 8.13 3.62
C GLY A 173 10.77 6.72 3.92
N ARG A 174 10.63 6.33 5.19
CA ARG A 174 9.94 5.08 5.56
C ARG A 174 8.46 5.36 5.83
N GLY A 175 7.59 4.75 5.03
CA GLY A 175 6.14 4.91 5.20
C GLY A 175 5.58 4.18 6.42
N PHE A 176 4.36 4.54 6.79
CA PHE A 176 3.51 3.77 7.70
C PHE A 176 2.31 3.26 6.93
N VAL A 177 1.91 2.01 7.16
CA VAL A 177 0.65 1.46 6.65
C VAL A 177 -0.38 1.38 7.76
N THR A 178 -1.64 1.64 7.42
CA THR A 178 -2.79 1.49 8.32
C THR A 178 -4.06 1.24 7.51
N SER A 179 -5.01 0.52 8.11
CA SER A 179 -6.36 0.35 7.58
C SER A 179 -7.33 1.25 8.34
N VAL A 180 -8.20 1.94 7.61
CA VAL A 180 -9.23 2.80 8.17
C VAL A 180 -10.58 2.26 7.76
N PRO A 181 -11.52 2.00 8.69
CA PRO A 181 -12.86 1.57 8.31
C PRO A 181 -13.51 2.62 7.41
N LEU A 182 -14.27 2.21 6.41
CA LEU A 182 -15.11 3.11 5.64
C LEU A 182 -16.44 3.28 6.38
N PRO A 183 -16.95 4.51 6.52
CA PRO A 183 -18.28 4.71 7.08
C PRO A 183 -19.33 4.01 6.23
N SER A 184 -20.27 3.36 6.89
CA SER A 184 -21.36 2.57 6.31
C SER A 184 -22.36 3.42 5.52
#